data_AF-A0A2D1SV11-F1
#
_entry.id   AF-A0A2D1SV11-F1
#
_cell.length_a   1.000
_cell.length_b   1.000
_cell.length_c   1.000
_cell.angle_alpha   90.00
_cell.angle_beta   90.00
_cell.angle_gamma   90.00
#
_symmetry.space_group_name_H-M   'P 1'
#
loop_
_entity.id
_entity.type
_entity.pdbx_description
1 polymer ?
#
loop_
_entity_poly.entity_id
_entity_poly.type
_entity_poly.pdbx_seq_one_letter_code
_entity_poly.pdbx_strand_id
1 'polypeptide(L)'
;MDLVFIRHGQGEHTLDIPKSLQIKDPSLTPEGEKQAKLLRNLFPLTNDDILIISPIRRTLQTAFIWSENIDCRKIVSPLVSPRMFPIFPDKNTLPCDKIIDLEIIHRDFSTFKIETNVLQDIWSNGINVMPENEFIKIAEDFIMNCKLLQKEKIYIVSHDGTITAYRQLISGQSLSRKDFPLETGWFQITC
;
A
#
# COMPACT_ATOMS: atom_id res chain seq x y z
N MET A 1 -7.33 9.67 -15.21
CA MET A 1 -7.08 8.29 -14.74
C MET A 1 -7.53 8.22 -13.29
N ASP A 2 -8.12 7.12 -12.86
CA ASP A 2 -8.53 6.90 -11.47
C ASP A 2 -7.50 6.04 -10.72
N LEU A 3 -7.09 6.52 -9.56
CA LEU A 3 -6.33 5.75 -8.58
C LEU A 3 -7.26 5.32 -7.46
N VAL A 4 -7.42 4.01 -7.27
CA VAL A 4 -8.24 3.43 -6.21
C VAL A 4 -7.32 2.87 -5.14
N PHE A 5 -7.16 3.64 -4.07
CA PHE A 5 -6.36 3.25 -2.91
C PHE A 5 -7.19 2.41 -1.95
N ILE A 6 -6.67 1.25 -1.54
CA ILE A 6 -7.32 0.28 -0.67
C ILE A 6 -6.38 0.00 0.51
N ARG A 7 -6.87 0.15 1.74
CA ARG A 7 -6.11 -0.27 2.93
C ARG A 7 -6.09 -1.80 3.01
N HIS A 8 -4.98 -2.38 3.47
CA HIS A 8 -4.93 -3.81 3.74
C HIS A 8 -6.08 -4.27 4.67
N GLY A 9 -6.41 -5.57 4.62
CA GLY A 9 -7.29 -6.20 5.61
C GLY A 9 -6.70 -6.17 7.01
N GLN A 10 -7.50 -6.51 8.02
CA GLN A 10 -7.07 -6.54 9.41
C GLN A 10 -5.79 -7.37 9.57
N GLY A 11 -4.74 -6.76 10.12
CA GLY A 11 -3.46 -7.40 10.36
C GLY A 11 -3.22 -7.63 11.84
N GLU A 12 -2.37 -8.60 12.20
CA GLU A 12 -2.06 -8.93 13.59
C GLU A 12 -1.60 -7.72 14.41
N HIS A 13 -0.89 -6.78 13.77
CA HIS A 13 -0.43 -5.55 14.42
C HIS A 13 -1.54 -4.60 14.90
N THR A 14 -2.81 -4.79 14.49
CA THR A 14 -3.93 -3.94 14.94
C THR A 14 -4.70 -4.50 16.13
N LEU A 15 -4.37 -5.71 16.62
CA LEU A 15 -5.17 -6.41 17.64
C LEU A 15 -4.90 -5.98 19.08
N ASP A 16 -3.67 -5.59 19.43
CA ASP A 16 -3.26 -5.27 20.81
C ASP A 16 -2.28 -4.08 20.84
N ILE A 17 -2.75 -2.93 20.36
CA ILE A 17 -1.95 -1.70 20.28
C ILE A 17 -1.70 -1.16 21.71
N PRO A 18 -0.46 -0.76 22.07
CA PRO A 18 0.69 -0.55 21.18
C PRO A 18 1.63 -1.75 21.04
N LYS A 19 1.43 -2.83 21.81
CA LYS A 19 2.37 -3.97 21.85
C LYS A 19 2.48 -4.67 20.49
N SER A 20 1.34 -4.87 19.83
CA SER A 20 1.25 -5.54 18.52
C SER A 20 1.97 -4.78 17.40
N LEU A 21 2.27 -3.48 17.57
CA LEU A 21 3.06 -2.71 16.60
C LEU A 21 4.54 -3.14 16.52
N GLN A 22 5.02 -3.90 17.50
CA GLN A 22 6.39 -4.45 17.51
C GLN A 22 6.50 -5.79 16.78
N ILE A 23 5.38 -6.37 16.35
CA ILE A 23 5.38 -7.59 15.53
C ILE A 23 6.03 -7.25 14.19
N LYS A 24 7.11 -7.96 13.84
CA LYS A 24 7.74 -7.85 12.52
C LYS A 24 6.90 -8.58 11.48
N ASP A 25 6.78 -7.98 10.30
CA ASP A 25 6.07 -8.55 9.14
C ASP A 25 4.71 -9.16 9.48
N PRO A 26 3.82 -8.43 10.20
CA PRO A 26 2.56 -8.98 10.69
C PRO A 26 1.69 -9.47 9.52
N SER A 27 1.12 -10.65 9.68
CA SER A 27 0.20 -11.23 8.71
C SER A 27 -1.20 -10.62 8.82
N LEU A 28 -2.06 -10.93 7.86
CA LEU A 28 -3.50 -10.80 8.01
C LEU A 28 -4.00 -11.74 9.12
N THR A 29 -5.02 -11.30 9.83
CA THR A 29 -5.81 -12.16 10.71
C THR A 29 -6.80 -12.98 9.86
N PRO A 30 -7.45 -14.02 10.43
CA PRO A 30 -8.54 -14.71 9.73
C PRO A 30 -9.68 -13.77 9.29
N GLU A 31 -9.90 -12.68 10.03
CA GLU A 31 -10.85 -11.65 9.63
C GLU A 31 -10.32 -10.81 8.47
N GLY A 32 -9.04 -10.43 8.50
CA GLY A 32 -8.38 -9.74 7.39
C GLY A 32 -8.41 -10.53 6.07
N GLU A 33 -8.28 -11.85 6.13
CA GLU A 33 -8.43 -12.72 4.96
C GLU A 33 -9.86 -12.70 4.39
N LYS A 34 -10.89 -12.71 5.25
CA LYS A 34 -12.29 -12.59 4.80
C LYS A 34 -12.53 -11.23 4.16
N GLN A 35 -12.03 -10.16 4.76
CA GLN A 35 -12.10 -8.81 4.21
C GLN A 35 -11.44 -8.76 2.82
N ALA A 36 -10.24 -9.33 2.66
CA ALA A 36 -9.56 -9.41 1.37
C ALA A 36 -10.35 -10.21 0.32
N LYS A 37 -11.07 -11.27 0.71
CA LYS A 37 -11.96 -12.01 -0.20
C LYS A 37 -13.14 -11.16 -0.67
N LEU A 38 -13.71 -10.33 0.22
CA LEU A 38 -14.84 -9.45 -0.11
C LEU A 38 -14.48 -8.38 -1.15
N LEU A 39 -13.20 -8.01 -1.29
CA LEU A 39 -12.74 -7.11 -2.35
C LEU A 39 -13.08 -7.64 -3.74
N ARG A 40 -13.18 -8.96 -3.96
CA ARG A 40 -13.59 -9.54 -5.26
C ARG A 40 -15.00 -9.13 -5.67
N ASN A 41 -15.88 -8.87 -4.71
CA ASN A 41 -17.25 -8.44 -4.97
C ASN A 41 -17.33 -6.93 -5.19
N LEU A 42 -16.54 -6.16 -4.44
CA LEU A 42 -16.51 -4.70 -4.53
C LEU A 42 -15.78 -4.22 -5.78
N PHE A 43 -14.67 -4.88 -6.10
CA PHE A 43 -13.80 -4.59 -7.22
C PHE A 43 -13.45 -5.90 -7.94
N PRO A 44 -14.35 -6.41 -8.79
CA PRO A 44 -14.05 -7.54 -9.66
C PRO A 44 -12.88 -7.19 -10.57
N LEU A 45 -11.81 -7.98 -10.49
CA LEU A 45 -10.62 -7.80 -11.30
C LEU A 45 -10.72 -8.59 -12.61
N THR A 46 -10.06 -8.07 -13.63
CA THR A 46 -9.85 -8.64 -14.96
C THR A 46 -8.35 -8.73 -15.25
N ASN A 47 -7.96 -9.44 -16.30
CA ASN A 47 -6.55 -9.56 -16.68
C ASN A 47 -5.95 -8.22 -17.16
N ASP A 48 -6.79 -7.24 -17.53
CA ASP A 48 -6.34 -5.92 -17.97
C ASP A 48 -6.03 -4.97 -16.80
N ASP A 49 -6.39 -5.33 -15.57
CA ASP A 49 -6.18 -4.49 -14.40
C ASP A 49 -4.73 -4.47 -13.93
N ILE A 50 -4.37 -3.38 -13.24
CA ILE A 50 -3.07 -3.20 -12.59
C ILE A 50 -3.27 -3.01 -11.09
N LEU A 51 -2.57 -3.83 -10.31
CA LEU A 51 -2.42 -3.73 -8.87
C LEU A 51 -1.01 -3.24 -8.53
N ILE A 52 -0.91 -2.11 -7.83
CA ILE A 52 0.32 -1.64 -7.21
C ILE A 52 0.24 -1.92 -5.71
N ILE A 53 1.22 -2.61 -5.16
CA ILE A 53 1.12 -3.27 -3.86
C ILE A 53 2.29 -2.84 -2.99
N SER A 54 1.97 -2.44 -1.78
CA SER A 54 2.98 -2.17 -0.76
C SER A 54 3.77 -3.43 -0.38
N PRO A 55 5.11 -3.35 -0.18
CA PRO A 55 5.96 -4.49 0.13
C PRO A 55 5.90 -4.89 1.62
N ILE A 56 4.69 -4.95 2.18
CA ILE A 56 4.43 -5.39 3.55
C ILE A 56 3.58 -6.66 3.50
N ARG A 57 3.85 -7.64 4.36
CA ARG A 57 3.18 -8.96 4.30
C ARG A 57 1.64 -8.86 4.22
N ARG A 58 1.02 -8.05 5.07
CA ARG A 58 -0.44 -7.86 5.09
C ARG A 58 -1.03 -7.26 3.81
N THR A 59 -0.32 -6.35 3.13
CA THR A 59 -0.76 -5.78 1.84
C THR A 59 -0.55 -6.77 0.70
N LEU A 60 0.56 -7.51 0.72
CA LEU A 60 0.84 -8.60 -0.23
C LEU A 60 -0.21 -9.71 -0.12
N GLN A 61 -0.54 -10.16 1.09
CA GLN A 61 -1.60 -11.14 1.33
C GLN A 61 -2.98 -10.62 0.91
N THR A 62 -3.29 -9.34 1.20
CA THR A 62 -4.56 -8.73 0.77
C THR A 62 -4.69 -8.79 -0.75
N ALA A 63 -3.66 -8.36 -1.48
CA ALA A 63 -3.66 -8.37 -2.94
C ALA A 63 -3.66 -9.80 -3.51
N PHE A 64 -2.92 -10.72 -2.89
CA PHE A 64 -2.84 -12.13 -3.31
C PHE A 64 -4.20 -12.81 -3.22
N ILE A 65 -4.89 -12.65 -2.08
CA ILE A 65 -6.24 -13.19 -1.88
C ILE A 65 -7.22 -12.49 -2.82
N TRP A 66 -7.17 -11.17 -2.96
CA TRP A 66 -8.09 -10.46 -3.83
C TRP A 66 -7.96 -10.87 -5.31
N SER A 67 -6.74 -11.07 -5.80
CA SER A 67 -6.44 -11.41 -7.20
C SER A 67 -6.30 -12.92 -7.48
N GLU A 68 -6.72 -13.78 -6.55
CA GLU A 68 -6.63 -15.23 -6.73
C GLU A 68 -7.32 -15.67 -8.03
N ASN A 69 -6.64 -16.50 -8.82
CA ASN A 69 -7.08 -16.99 -10.13
C ASN A 69 -7.31 -15.92 -11.20
N ILE A 70 -6.83 -14.68 -11.01
CA ILE A 70 -6.85 -13.60 -12.00
C ILE A 70 -5.41 -13.25 -12.40
N ASP A 71 -5.13 -13.25 -13.71
CA ASP A 71 -3.81 -12.93 -14.27
C ASP A 71 -3.70 -11.43 -14.60
N CYS A 72 -4.02 -10.59 -13.60
CA CYS A 72 -3.82 -9.15 -13.69
C CYS A 72 -2.36 -8.78 -13.39
N ARG A 73 -1.94 -7.58 -13.81
CA ARG A 73 -0.57 -7.13 -13.56
C ARG A 73 -0.39 -6.72 -12.10
N LYS A 74 0.46 -7.42 -11.36
CA LYS A 74 0.75 -7.18 -9.93
C LYS A 74 2.17 -6.63 -9.78
N ILE A 75 2.29 -5.40 -9.30
CA ILE A 75 3.56 -4.67 -9.15
C ILE A 75 3.77 -4.34 -7.68
N VAL A 76 4.90 -4.73 -7.11
CA VAL A 76 5.26 -4.37 -5.73
C VAL A 76 6.15 -3.12 -5.76
N SER A 77 5.76 -2.09 -5.01
CA SER A 77 6.46 -0.80 -5.00
C SER A 77 6.58 -0.23 -3.58
N PRO A 78 7.78 0.21 -3.16
CA PRO A 78 7.98 0.84 -1.86
C PRO A 78 7.39 2.26 -1.81
N LEU A 79 7.00 2.84 -2.95
CA LEU A 79 6.34 4.15 -3.03
C LEU A 79 4.92 4.14 -2.44
N VAL A 80 4.35 2.95 -2.25
CA VAL A 80 3.09 2.76 -1.54
C VAL A 80 3.28 2.02 -0.20
N SER A 81 4.52 1.99 0.32
CA SER A 81 4.87 1.50 1.68
C SER A 81 4.27 2.37 2.80
N PRO A 82 4.23 1.91 4.06
CA PRO A 82 3.65 2.68 5.14
C PRO A 82 4.25 4.07 5.25
N ARG A 83 3.39 5.07 5.48
CA ARG A 83 3.73 6.46 5.77
C ARG A 83 3.12 6.88 7.10
N MET A 84 3.93 7.42 8.00
CA MET A 84 3.44 8.01 9.24
C MET A 84 2.65 9.27 8.90
N PHE A 85 1.48 9.41 9.52
CA PHE A 85 0.62 10.54 9.26
C PHE A 85 -0.04 11.10 10.54
N PRO A 86 0.07 12.40 10.84
CA PRO A 86 0.98 13.36 10.21
C PRO A 86 2.45 12.98 10.50
N ILE A 87 3.39 13.54 9.73
CA ILE A 87 4.82 13.34 9.97
C ILE A 87 5.23 14.05 11.27
N PHE A 88 5.96 13.34 12.12
CA PHE A 88 6.61 13.88 13.29
C PHE A 88 8.14 13.72 13.12
N PRO A 89 8.93 14.76 13.41
CA PRO A 89 10.38 14.62 13.43
C PRO A 89 10.82 13.62 14.50
N ASP A 90 12.01 13.04 14.31
CA ASP A 90 12.69 12.15 15.27
C ASP A 90 11.92 10.87 15.63
N LYS A 91 11.01 10.42 14.75
CA LYS A 91 10.37 9.10 14.84
C LYS A 91 11.08 8.10 13.94
N ASN A 92 11.00 6.84 14.33
CA ASN A 92 11.54 5.72 13.58
C ASN A 92 10.40 4.84 13.06
N THR A 93 10.62 4.22 11.89
CA THR A 93 9.76 3.16 11.34
C THR A 93 9.60 2.03 12.36
N LEU A 94 8.36 1.76 12.75
CA LEU A 94 8.03 0.67 13.68
C LEU A 94 8.29 -0.70 13.02
N PRO A 95 8.58 -1.76 13.80
CA PRO A 95 8.85 -3.08 13.25
C PRO A 95 7.77 -3.62 12.31
N CYS A 96 6.50 -3.32 12.57
CA CYS A 96 5.38 -3.74 11.74
C CYS A 96 5.31 -3.08 10.36
N ASP A 97 6.04 -1.97 10.17
CA ASP A 97 6.01 -1.15 8.96
C ASP A 97 7.30 -1.21 8.17
N LYS A 98 8.25 -2.06 8.58
CA LYS A 98 9.46 -2.31 7.81
C LYS A 98 9.12 -3.12 6.56
N ILE A 99 9.74 -2.73 5.45
CA ILE A 99 9.66 -3.45 4.19
C ILE A 99 10.18 -4.87 4.40
N ILE A 100 9.43 -5.85 3.91
CA ILE A 100 9.84 -7.26 4.02
C ILE A 100 10.99 -7.56 3.06
N ASP A 101 11.75 -8.60 3.35
CA ASP A 101 12.81 -9.06 2.45
C ASP A 101 12.26 -9.41 1.05
N LEU A 102 12.93 -8.92 0.01
CA LEU A 102 12.55 -9.18 -1.39
C LEU A 102 12.61 -10.67 -1.73
N GLU A 103 13.48 -11.44 -1.09
CA GLU A 103 13.54 -12.90 -1.26
C GLU A 103 12.23 -13.57 -0.80
N ILE A 104 11.61 -13.06 0.25
CA ILE A 104 10.30 -13.52 0.73
C ILE A 104 9.24 -13.21 -0.32
N ILE A 105 9.29 -12.03 -0.95
CA ILE A 105 8.35 -11.66 -2.01
C ILE A 105 8.48 -12.61 -3.20
N HIS A 106 9.71 -12.87 -3.66
CA HIS A 106 9.96 -13.79 -4.77
C HIS A 106 9.49 -15.22 -4.48
N ARG A 107 9.68 -15.69 -3.24
CA ARG A 107 9.30 -17.05 -2.84
C ARG A 107 7.80 -17.20 -2.64
N ASP A 108 7.20 -16.31 -1.86
CA ASP A 108 5.82 -16.47 -1.37
C ASP A 108 4.79 -15.82 -2.33
N PHE A 109 5.21 -14.87 -3.17
CA PHE A 109 4.36 -14.12 -4.10
C PHE A 109 4.98 -14.08 -5.51
N SER A 110 5.42 -15.24 -6.02
CA SER A 110 6.18 -15.37 -7.28
C SER A 110 5.54 -14.76 -8.52
N THR A 111 4.20 -14.58 -8.53
CA THR A 111 3.48 -13.92 -9.63
C THR A 111 3.58 -12.39 -9.60
N PHE A 112 4.09 -11.81 -8.52
CA PHE A 112 4.20 -10.36 -8.35
C PHE A 112 5.54 -9.88 -8.91
N LYS A 113 5.51 -8.76 -9.64
CA LYS A 113 6.70 -8.14 -10.21
C LYS A 113 7.21 -7.04 -9.28
N ILE A 114 8.47 -7.10 -8.90
CA ILE A 114 9.12 -6.05 -8.11
C ILE A 114 9.41 -4.86 -9.02
N GLU A 115 9.07 -3.64 -8.57
CA GLU A 115 9.42 -2.41 -9.27
C GLU A 115 10.91 -2.13 -9.18
N THR A 116 11.57 -2.07 -10.34
CA THR A 116 13.03 -1.86 -10.44
C THR A 116 13.43 -0.41 -10.65
N ASN A 117 12.50 0.46 -11.04
CA ASN A 117 12.75 1.86 -11.35
C ASN A 117 12.60 2.76 -10.10
N VAL A 118 13.04 2.25 -8.95
CA VAL A 118 13.00 2.97 -7.67
C VAL A 118 14.36 2.84 -7.01
N LEU A 119 14.83 3.92 -6.39
CA LEU A 119 16.12 3.96 -5.70
C LEU A 119 16.18 2.90 -4.59
N GLN A 120 17.32 2.22 -4.48
CA GLN A 120 17.56 1.17 -3.49
C GLN A 120 17.35 1.68 -2.05
N ASP A 121 17.62 2.95 -1.79
CA ASP A 121 17.42 3.57 -0.47
C ASP A 121 15.94 3.61 -0.08
N ILE A 122 15.03 3.78 -1.05
CA ILE A 122 13.58 3.75 -0.80
C ILE A 122 13.12 2.32 -0.52
N TRP A 123 13.70 1.33 -1.20
CA TRP A 123 13.47 -0.09 -0.87
C TRP A 123 13.99 -0.46 0.53
N SER A 124 15.10 0.13 0.95
CA SER A 124 15.74 -0.20 2.23
C SER A 124 15.08 0.51 3.42
N ASN A 125 14.68 1.79 3.24
CA ASN A 125 14.18 2.64 4.33
C ASN A 125 12.66 2.86 4.30
N GLY A 126 12.03 2.66 3.14
CA GLY A 126 10.63 3.00 2.91
C GLY A 126 10.36 4.50 2.95
N ILE A 127 9.07 4.86 2.98
CA ILE A 127 8.62 6.26 3.03
C ILE A 127 8.04 6.67 4.39
N ASN A 128 8.18 5.81 5.41
CA ASN A 128 7.44 5.92 6.67
C ASN A 128 7.68 7.25 7.38
N VAL A 129 8.95 7.59 7.53
CA VAL A 129 9.40 8.80 8.23
C VAL A 129 10.02 9.82 7.27
N MET A 130 9.84 9.62 5.96
CA MET A 130 10.40 10.49 4.93
C MET A 130 9.83 11.91 5.07
N PRO A 131 10.69 12.97 5.04
CA PRO A 131 10.24 14.35 5.06
C PRO A 131 9.18 14.65 4.00
N GLU A 132 8.24 15.54 4.32
CA GLU A 132 7.08 15.84 3.44
C GLU A 132 7.52 16.35 2.06
N ASN A 133 8.51 17.24 2.01
CA ASN A 133 9.05 17.79 0.76
C ASN A 133 9.75 16.74 -0.12
N GLU A 134 10.32 15.69 0.47
CA GLU A 134 10.91 14.56 -0.27
C GLU A 134 9.82 13.61 -0.77
N PHE A 135 8.84 13.31 0.09
CA PHE A 135 7.69 12.48 -0.25
C PHE A 135 6.90 13.07 -1.43
N ILE A 136 6.61 14.37 -1.42
CA ILE A 136 5.85 15.03 -2.50
C ILE A 136 6.51 14.78 -3.85
N LYS A 137 7.84 14.94 -3.96
CA LYS A 137 8.57 14.74 -5.23
C LYS A 137 8.42 13.31 -5.76
N ILE A 138 8.69 12.32 -4.92
CA ILE A 138 8.59 10.91 -5.35
C ILE A 138 7.13 10.48 -5.58
N ALA A 139 6.18 11.09 -4.89
CA ALA A 139 4.75 10.83 -5.07
C ALA A 139 4.23 11.43 -6.38
N GLU A 140 4.68 12.62 -6.77
CA GLU A 140 4.40 13.22 -8.08
C GLU A 140 4.95 12.36 -9.22
N ASP A 141 6.20 11.90 -9.10
CA ASP A 141 6.81 10.98 -10.07
C ASP A 141 6.04 9.64 -10.15
N PHE A 142 5.63 9.09 -9.01
CA PHE A 142 4.78 7.90 -8.96
C PHE A 142 3.45 8.09 -9.70
N ILE A 143 2.76 9.22 -9.46
CA ILE A 143 1.49 9.52 -10.13
C ILE A 143 1.71 9.70 -11.64
N MET A 144 2.79 10.37 -12.05
CA MET A 144 3.15 10.52 -13.46
C MET A 144 3.41 9.15 -14.11
N ASN A 145 4.17 8.28 -13.45
CA ASN A 145 4.42 6.92 -13.93
C ASN A 145 3.13 6.10 -14.04
N CYS A 146 2.19 6.26 -13.11
CA CYS A 146 0.86 5.66 -13.21
C CYS A 146 0.12 6.15 -14.46
N LYS A 147 0.14 7.45 -14.77
CA LYS A 147 -0.48 8.02 -15.98
C LYS A 147 0.11 7.45 -17.27
N LEU A 148 1.42 7.19 -17.28
CA LEU A 148 2.12 6.60 -18.43
C LEU A 148 1.70 5.14 -18.71
N LEU A 149 1.07 4.45 -17.75
CA LEU A 149 0.53 3.10 -17.98
C LEU A 149 -0.73 3.11 -18.88
N GLN A 150 -1.31 4.28 -19.17
CA GLN A 150 -2.47 4.46 -20.05
C GLN A 150 -3.68 3.58 -19.66
N LYS A 151 -3.86 3.35 -18.36
CA LYS A 151 -5.04 2.68 -17.82
C LYS A 151 -6.05 3.70 -17.31
N GLU A 152 -7.33 3.42 -17.54
CA GLU A 152 -8.40 4.26 -16.99
C GLU A 152 -8.41 4.21 -15.46
N LYS A 153 -8.08 3.04 -14.89
CA LYS A 153 -8.09 2.77 -13.46
C LYS A 153 -6.88 1.93 -13.04
N ILE A 154 -6.29 2.27 -11.89
CA ILE A 154 -5.24 1.50 -11.23
C ILE A 154 -5.62 1.31 -9.77
N TYR A 155 -5.45 0.09 -9.28
CA TYR A 155 -5.71 -0.26 -7.88
C TYR A 155 -4.41 -0.26 -7.08
N ILE A 156 -4.45 0.30 -5.87
CA ILE A 156 -3.28 0.46 -5.00
C ILE A 156 -3.59 -0.10 -3.62
N VAL A 157 -2.89 -1.16 -3.21
CA VAL A 157 -3.05 -1.76 -1.87
C VAL A 157 -1.97 -1.23 -0.92
N SER A 158 -2.38 -0.45 0.07
CA SER A 158 -1.48 0.36 0.91
C SER A 158 -1.98 0.48 2.36
N HIS A 159 -1.59 1.57 3.04
CA HIS A 159 -1.76 1.81 4.48
C HIS A 159 -2.43 3.16 4.70
N ASP A 160 -3.12 3.31 5.84
CA ASP A 160 -3.91 4.50 6.17
C ASP A 160 -3.18 5.84 5.98
N GLY A 161 -1.96 5.98 6.51
CA GLY A 161 -1.20 7.22 6.41
C GLY A 161 -0.69 7.50 4.99
N THR A 162 -0.32 6.47 4.23
CA THR A 162 0.08 6.60 2.81
C THR A 162 -1.08 7.02 1.94
N ILE A 163 -2.23 6.36 2.12
CA ILE A 163 -3.47 6.70 1.40
C ILE A 163 -3.87 8.14 1.71
N THR A 164 -3.80 8.54 2.97
CA THR A 164 -4.12 9.92 3.37
C THR A 164 -3.15 10.93 2.76
N ALA A 165 -1.85 10.64 2.75
CA ALA A 165 -0.84 11.53 2.16
C ALA A 165 -1.04 11.73 0.64
N TYR A 166 -1.27 10.65 -0.11
CA TYR A 166 -1.61 10.77 -1.54
C TYR A 166 -2.93 11.51 -1.77
N ARG A 167 -3.94 11.28 -0.92
CA ARG A 167 -5.21 12.02 -0.99
C ARG A 167 -5.01 13.51 -0.79
N GLN A 168 -4.21 13.91 0.20
CA GLN A 168 -3.91 15.32 0.42
C GLN A 168 -3.16 15.94 -0.77
N LEU A 169 -2.14 15.26 -1.27
CA LEU A 169 -1.34 15.73 -2.40
C LEU A 169 -2.21 15.96 -3.64
N ILE A 170 -3.05 14.99 -4.00
CA ILE A 170 -3.84 15.05 -5.25
C ILE A 170 -5.04 16.00 -5.12
N SER A 171 -5.73 16.01 -3.98
CA SER A 171 -6.94 16.83 -3.80
C SER A 171 -6.68 18.25 -3.31
N GLY A 172 -5.50 18.52 -2.75
CA GLY A 172 -5.18 19.77 -2.06
C GLY A 172 -5.91 19.95 -0.72
N GLN A 173 -6.68 18.96 -0.26
CA GLN A 173 -7.45 19.05 0.99
C GLN A 173 -6.58 18.79 2.22
N SER A 174 -6.92 19.46 3.33
CA SER A 174 -6.34 19.16 4.64
C SER A 174 -7.06 17.95 5.25
N LEU A 175 -6.34 16.87 5.54
CA LEU A 175 -6.86 15.64 6.11
C LEU A 175 -6.19 15.32 7.46
N SER A 176 -6.86 14.49 8.25
CA SER A 176 -6.44 14.09 9.59
C SER A 176 -6.53 12.57 9.76
N ARG A 177 -6.12 12.06 10.94
CA ARG A 177 -6.32 10.64 11.29
C ARG A 177 -7.79 10.21 11.34
N LYS A 178 -8.74 11.16 11.45
CA LYS A 178 -10.18 10.85 11.40
C LYS A 178 -10.64 10.44 10.01
N ASP A 179 -9.84 10.76 8.99
CA ASP A 179 -10.14 10.50 7.58
C ASP A 179 -9.49 9.20 7.08
N PHE A 180 -8.88 8.43 7.97
CA PHE A 180 -8.25 7.16 7.65
C PHE A 180 -9.29 6.14 7.18
N PRO A 181 -8.99 5.37 6.12
CA PRO A 181 -9.82 4.23 5.76
C PRO A 181 -9.77 3.17 6.87
N LEU A 182 -10.92 2.52 7.12
CA LEU A 182 -10.96 1.27 7.87
C LEU A 182 -10.29 0.13 7.08
N GLU A 183 -10.16 -1.06 7.67
CA GLU A 183 -9.58 -2.23 7.02
C GLU A 183 -10.35 -2.56 5.72
N THR A 184 -9.64 -2.76 4.61
CA THR A 184 -10.22 -2.84 3.23
C THR A 184 -11.08 -1.65 2.80
N GLY A 185 -11.11 -0.58 3.59
CA GLY A 185 -11.65 0.71 3.21
C GLY A 185 -10.81 1.33 2.10
N TRP A 186 -11.45 2.12 1.25
CA TRP A 186 -10.85 2.61 0.02
C TRP A 186 -11.25 4.04 -0.30
N PHE A 187 -10.45 4.67 -1.15
CA PHE A 187 -10.73 5.98 -1.75
C PHE A 187 -10.37 5.94 -3.23
N GLN A 188 -11.25 6.47 -4.06
CA GLN A 188 -10.97 6.75 -5.46
C GLN A 188 -10.59 8.23 -5.61
N ILE A 189 -9.51 8.48 -6.34
CA ILE A 189 -9.05 9.83 -6.66
C ILE A 189 -8.79 9.92 -8.15
N THR A 190 -9.39 10.90 -8.80
CA THR A 190 -9.16 11.17 -10.22
C THR A 190 -7.98 12.12 -10.38
N CYS A 191 -7.03 11.75 -11.24
CA CYS A 191 -5.81 12.51 -11.52
C CYS A 191 -5.50 12.61 -13.02
#